data_AF-A0A0F7SDF0-F1
#
_entry.id   AF-A0A0F7SDF0-F1
#
_cell.length_a   1.000
_cell.length_b   1.000
_cell.length_c   1.000
_cell.angle_alpha   90.00
_cell.angle_beta   90.00
_cell.angle_gamma   90.00
#
_symmetry.space_group_name_H-M   'P 1'
#
loop_
_entity.id
_entity.type
_entity.pdbx_description
1 polymer ?
#
loop_
_entity_poly.entity_id
_entity_poly.type
_entity_poly.pdbx_seq_one_letter_code
_entity_poly.pdbx_strand_id
1 'polypeptide(L)'
;MKSDKGAVKLLRIGGPTNLALRGTTLPLVFSSPSGHALNYRFVIWAAAREGISLRGGPCMCNPGASSSVMQRGLITDLDASTLLAEADVGIVRVSLGTATNFKDVWRLVHFVKKLTVEQWRMDMWREFEKVYPGKTLSCDIEELQARATRKR
;
A
#
# COMPACT_ATOMS: atom_id res chain seq x y z
N MET A 1 -13.13 15.40 -20.36
CA MET A 1 -12.46 16.50 -19.62
C MET A 1 -11.34 15.87 -18.79
N LYS A 2 -10.10 15.84 -19.31
CA LYS A 2 -8.95 15.33 -18.54
C LYS A 2 -8.65 16.37 -17.46
N SER A 3 -9.02 16.06 -16.23
CA SER A 3 -8.67 16.90 -15.07
C SER A 3 -7.14 16.98 -15.02
N ASP A 4 -6.63 18.20 -15.15
CA ASP A 4 -5.22 18.54 -14.99
C ASP A 4 -4.85 18.41 -13.51
N LYS A 5 -4.78 17.17 -13.03
CA LYS A 5 -4.24 16.86 -11.72
C LYS A 5 -2.72 16.87 -11.88
N GLY A 6 -2.08 17.86 -11.25
CA GLY A 6 -0.61 17.96 -11.20
C GLY A 6 0.07 16.65 -10.78
N ALA A 7 1.38 16.56 -10.99
CA ALA A 7 2.13 15.33 -10.76
C ALA A 7 1.87 14.72 -9.36
N VAL A 8 1.29 13.52 -9.33
CA VAL A 8 1.01 12.79 -8.09
C VAL A 8 2.26 12.03 -7.66
N LYS A 9 2.66 12.19 -6.39
CA LYS A 9 3.75 11.41 -5.81
C LYS A 9 3.34 9.94 -5.70
N LEU A 10 3.98 9.08 -6.49
CA LEU A 10 3.69 7.64 -6.52
C LEU A 10 3.91 6.95 -5.17
N LEU A 11 4.93 7.35 -4.43
CA LEU A 11 5.42 6.60 -3.28
C LEU A 11 5.52 7.49 -2.03
N ARG A 12 4.86 7.05 -0.96
CA ARG A 12 5.10 7.55 0.40
C ARG A 12 5.92 6.51 1.16
N ILE A 13 7.02 6.95 1.76
CA ILE A 13 7.94 6.08 2.50
C ILE A 13 7.86 6.47 3.97
N GLY A 14 7.53 5.52 4.85
CA GLY A 14 7.55 5.76 6.29
C GLY A 14 8.98 5.68 6.87
N GLY A 15 9.16 6.24 8.06
CA GLY A 15 10.42 6.23 8.79
C GLY A 15 11.33 7.45 8.53
N PRO A 16 12.60 7.40 9.00
CA PRO A 16 13.53 8.54 9.00
C PRO A 16 13.77 9.10 7.60
N THR A 17 13.73 10.42 7.37
CA THR A 17 13.86 11.01 6.02
C THR A 17 15.26 10.88 5.39
N ASN A 18 16.26 10.45 6.16
CA ASN A 18 17.62 10.20 5.73
C ASN A 18 18.02 8.73 5.96
N LEU A 19 19.29 8.40 5.71
CA LEU A 19 19.82 7.05 5.89
C LEU A 19 20.20 6.72 7.35
N ALA A 20 20.25 7.72 8.24
CA ALA A 20 20.60 7.51 9.63
C ALA A 20 19.50 6.69 10.33
N LEU A 21 19.90 5.59 10.97
CA LEU A 21 19.00 4.70 11.74
C LEU A 21 17.78 4.19 10.95
N ARG A 22 17.87 4.11 9.62
CA ARG A 22 16.76 3.69 8.76
C ARG A 22 16.50 2.19 8.76
N GLY A 23 17.54 1.38 8.99
CA GLY A 23 17.46 -0.08 8.97
C GLY A 23 17.16 -0.65 7.57
N THR A 24 16.76 -1.92 7.52
CA THR A 24 16.57 -2.68 6.27
C THR A 24 15.10 -2.89 5.88
N THR A 25 14.17 -2.28 6.62
CA THR A 25 12.73 -2.43 6.40
C THR A 25 12.13 -1.11 5.95
N LEU A 26 11.43 -1.13 4.81
CA LEU A 26 10.85 0.04 4.18
C LEU A 26 9.33 -0.12 4.13
N PRO A 27 8.57 0.61 4.97
CA PRO A 27 7.13 0.72 4.83
C PRO A 27 6.79 1.73 3.71
N LEU A 28 5.96 1.32 2.77
CA LEU A 28 5.67 2.00 1.51
C LEU A 28 4.16 2.07 1.29
N VAL A 29 3.64 3.24 0.91
CA VAL A 29 2.30 3.37 0.34
C VAL A 29 2.42 3.80 -1.11
N PHE A 30 1.79 3.05 -2.01
CA PHE A 30 1.72 3.40 -3.42
C PHE A 30 0.44 4.17 -3.71
N SER A 31 0.54 5.29 -4.41
CA SER A 31 -0.60 6.09 -4.85
C SER A 31 -0.99 5.78 -6.29
N SER A 32 -2.28 5.79 -6.58
CA SER A 32 -2.81 5.77 -7.93
C SER A 32 -2.68 7.17 -8.56
N PRO A 33 -2.90 7.30 -9.89
CA PRO A 33 -2.94 8.61 -10.54
C PRO A 33 -4.02 9.56 -9.99
N SER A 34 -5.02 9.06 -9.26
CA SER A 34 -6.02 9.92 -8.62
C SER A 34 -5.55 10.55 -7.31
N GLY A 35 -4.38 10.15 -6.79
CA GLY A 35 -3.85 10.57 -5.49
C GLY A 35 -4.13 9.58 -4.35
N HIS A 36 -5.11 8.70 -4.55
CA HIS A 36 -5.57 7.71 -3.58
C HIS A 36 -4.57 6.57 -3.43
N ALA A 37 -4.57 5.88 -2.29
CA ALA A 37 -3.66 4.75 -2.09
C ALA A 37 -4.13 3.54 -2.90
N LEU A 38 -3.22 2.90 -3.62
CA LEU A 38 -3.49 1.63 -4.28
C LEU A 38 -3.81 0.56 -3.24
N ASN A 39 -4.73 -0.33 -3.62
CA ASN A 39 -5.09 -1.48 -2.83
C ASN A 39 -3.87 -2.39 -2.64
N TYR A 40 -3.39 -2.54 -1.42
CA TYR A 40 -2.20 -3.35 -1.13
C TYR A 40 -2.36 -4.82 -1.48
N ARG A 41 -3.58 -5.40 -1.43
CA ARG A 41 -3.80 -6.80 -1.83
C ARG A 41 -3.48 -6.94 -3.31
N PHE A 42 -3.93 -5.98 -4.12
CA PHE A 42 -3.57 -5.89 -5.52
C PHE A 42 -2.06 -5.70 -5.71
N VAL A 43 -1.42 -4.79 -4.97
CA VAL A 43 0.03 -4.58 -5.08
C VAL A 43 0.83 -5.85 -4.74
N ILE A 44 0.50 -6.53 -3.65
CA ILE A 44 1.15 -7.79 -3.24
C ILE A 44 0.91 -8.86 -4.30
N TRP A 45 -0.32 -9.02 -4.77
CA TRP A 45 -0.67 -10.00 -5.77
C TRP A 45 0.05 -9.75 -7.10
N ALA A 46 0.10 -8.50 -7.56
CA ALA A 46 0.81 -8.12 -8.78
C ALA A 46 2.33 -8.30 -8.64
N ALA A 47 2.90 -7.98 -7.47
CA ALA A 47 4.31 -8.22 -7.17
C ALA A 47 4.63 -9.72 -7.20
N ALA A 48 3.75 -10.57 -6.64
CA ALA A 48 3.92 -12.01 -6.64
C ALA A 48 3.96 -12.59 -8.07
N ARG A 49 3.17 -12.05 -9.00
CA ARG A 49 3.22 -12.42 -10.43
C ARG A 49 4.53 -12.06 -11.12
N GLU A 50 5.27 -11.09 -10.59
CA GLU A 50 6.61 -10.68 -11.05
C GLU A 50 7.73 -11.39 -10.25
N GLY A 51 7.36 -12.36 -9.40
CA GLY A 51 8.29 -13.12 -8.56
C GLY A 51 8.91 -12.28 -7.45
N ILE A 52 8.14 -11.36 -6.87
CA ILE A 52 8.54 -10.49 -5.77
C ILE A 52 7.63 -10.75 -4.56
N SER A 53 8.21 -11.10 -3.42
CA SER A 53 7.46 -11.29 -2.18
C SER A 53 7.42 -9.99 -1.38
N LEU A 54 6.22 -9.45 -1.20
CA LEU A 54 5.96 -8.28 -0.36
C LEU A 54 5.12 -8.69 0.85
N ARG A 55 5.35 -8.03 1.99
CA ARG A 55 4.47 -8.14 3.17
C ARG A 55 3.53 -6.95 3.19
N GLY A 56 2.28 -7.15 3.57
CA GLY A 56 1.34 -6.04 3.81
C GLY A 56 0.13 -6.52 4.59
N GLY A 57 -0.87 -5.66 4.71
CA GLY A 57 -2.02 -5.89 5.58
C GLY A 57 -1.92 -5.16 6.92
N PRO A 58 -3.01 -5.18 7.72
CA PRO A 58 -3.11 -4.46 8.99
C PRO A 58 -2.28 -5.13 10.12
N CYS A 59 -1.33 -6.01 9.77
CA CYS A 59 -0.51 -6.73 10.74
C CYS A 59 0.34 -5.77 11.55
N MET A 60 0.43 -6.04 12.86
CA MET A 60 1.35 -5.40 13.80
C MET A 60 2.79 -5.35 13.35
N CYS A 61 3.16 -6.32 12.53
CA CYS A 61 4.47 -6.47 11.93
C CYS A 61 4.77 -5.48 10.79
N ASN A 62 3.81 -4.68 10.32
CA ASN A 62 4.00 -3.67 9.28
C ASN A 62 4.08 -2.27 9.93
N PRO A 63 5.29 -1.71 10.12
CA PRO A 63 5.46 -0.41 10.74
C PRO A 63 4.65 0.65 9.99
N GLY A 64 3.80 1.38 10.71
CA GLY A 64 2.89 2.38 10.13
C GLY A 64 1.48 1.87 9.82
N ALA A 65 1.29 0.58 9.50
CA ALA A 65 -0.06 0.00 9.33
C ALA A 65 -0.73 -0.27 10.69
N SER A 66 0.09 -0.67 11.67
CA SER A 66 -0.35 -0.91 13.03
C SER A 66 -0.74 0.36 13.77
N SER A 67 0.00 1.47 13.60
CA SER A 67 -0.20 2.71 14.37
C SER A 67 -1.59 3.32 14.20
N SER A 68 -2.22 3.13 13.05
CA SER A 68 -3.52 3.71 12.76
C SER A 68 -4.68 2.83 13.25
N VAL A 69 -4.57 1.50 13.08
CA VAL A 69 -5.54 0.52 13.63
C VAL A 69 -5.41 0.41 15.17
N MET A 70 -4.22 0.66 15.71
CA MET A 70 -3.89 0.49 17.14
C MET A 70 -4.06 1.73 18.01
N GLN A 71 -4.68 2.81 17.50
CA GLN A 71 -5.09 3.88 18.40
C GLN A 71 -6.09 3.31 19.41
N ARG A 72 -5.74 3.37 20.71
CA ARG A 72 -6.33 2.59 21.83
C ARG A 72 -7.86 2.62 21.96
N GLY A 73 -8.58 3.47 21.23
CA GLY A 73 -10.05 3.52 21.21
C GLY A 73 -10.73 2.71 20.09
N LEU A 74 -9.98 2.23 19.09
CA LEU A 74 -10.54 1.57 17.89
C LEU A 74 -10.46 0.04 17.95
N ILE A 75 -9.50 -0.52 18.69
CA ILE A 75 -9.31 -1.98 18.84
C ILE A 75 -10.54 -2.68 19.42
N THR A 76 -11.33 -1.99 20.25
CA THR A 76 -12.54 -2.55 20.87
C THR A 76 -13.77 -2.50 19.95
N ASP A 77 -13.73 -1.70 18.88
CA ASP A 77 -14.78 -1.63 17.87
C ASP A 77 -14.33 -2.41 16.63
N LEU A 78 -14.91 -3.60 16.46
CA LEU A 78 -14.57 -4.51 15.37
C LEU A 78 -14.90 -3.92 14.00
N ASP A 79 -15.99 -3.15 13.88
CA ASP A 79 -16.41 -2.54 12.62
C ASP A 79 -15.47 -1.39 12.25
N ALA A 80 -15.14 -0.53 13.20
CA ALA A 80 -14.19 0.55 12.98
C ALA A 80 -12.77 0.01 12.70
N SER A 81 -12.34 -1.02 13.43
CA SER A 81 -11.08 -1.74 13.17
C SER A 81 -11.06 -2.38 11.79
N THR A 82 -12.16 -2.98 11.34
CA THR A 82 -12.27 -3.59 10.01
C THR A 82 -12.23 -2.52 8.91
N LEU A 83 -12.95 -1.42 9.09
CA LEU A 83 -12.92 -0.28 8.16
C LEU A 83 -11.53 0.36 8.07
N LEU A 84 -10.83 0.52 9.20
CA LEU A 84 -9.44 1.01 9.20
C LEU A 84 -8.45 -0.01 8.63
N ALA A 85 -8.68 -1.29 8.89
CA ALA A 85 -7.98 -2.37 8.22
C ALA A 85 -8.32 -2.48 6.72
N GLU A 86 -9.30 -1.72 6.22
CA GLU A 86 -9.57 -1.43 4.81
C GLU A 86 -9.05 -0.04 4.36
N ALA A 87 -8.77 0.88 5.31
CA ALA A 87 -8.29 2.25 5.12
C ALA A 87 -6.76 2.41 5.12
N ASP A 88 -6.08 1.99 6.18
CA ASP A 88 -4.63 2.13 6.41
C ASP A 88 -3.78 1.14 5.62
N VAL A 89 -4.47 0.23 4.96
CA VAL A 89 -3.90 -0.98 4.38
C VAL A 89 -3.09 -0.75 3.13
N GLY A 90 -3.08 0.45 2.53
CA GLY A 90 -2.20 0.76 1.39
C GLY A 90 -0.71 0.57 1.68
N ILE A 91 -0.33 0.34 2.94
CA ILE A 91 1.04 0.06 3.37
C ILE A 91 1.43 -1.37 2.99
N VAL A 92 2.47 -1.46 2.16
CA VAL A 92 3.27 -2.67 1.99
C VAL A 92 4.66 -2.44 2.56
N ARG A 93 5.28 -3.51 3.04
CA ARG A 93 6.59 -3.50 3.68
C ARG A 93 7.55 -4.31 2.83
N VAL A 94 8.64 -3.67 2.45
CA VAL A 94 9.81 -4.34 1.86
C VAL A 94 10.78 -4.64 3.00
N SER A 95 11.24 -5.88 3.08
CA SER A 95 12.25 -6.30 4.05
C SER A 95 13.47 -6.80 3.29
N LEU A 96 14.57 -6.06 3.39
CA LEU A 96 15.85 -6.46 2.81
C LEU A 96 16.63 -7.26 3.85
N GLY A 97 17.23 -8.36 3.41
CA GLY A 97 18.06 -9.23 4.24
C GLY A 97 19.49 -9.31 3.73
N THR A 98 20.34 -10.04 4.45
CA THR A 98 21.75 -10.26 4.04
C THR A 98 21.88 -10.97 2.70
N ALA A 99 20.88 -11.76 2.30
CA ALA A 99 20.83 -12.43 1.00
C ALA A 99 20.33 -11.54 -0.15
N THR A 100 19.79 -10.36 0.15
CA THR A 100 19.28 -9.43 -0.88
C THR A 100 20.44 -8.73 -1.57
N ASN A 101 20.45 -8.74 -2.91
CA ASN A 101 21.45 -8.03 -3.71
C ASN A 101 20.83 -6.89 -4.55
N PHE A 102 21.68 -6.18 -5.29
CA PHE A 102 21.26 -5.06 -6.14
C PHE A 102 20.23 -5.46 -7.21
N LYS A 103 20.36 -6.65 -7.81
CA LYS A 103 19.44 -7.13 -8.85
C LYS A 103 18.03 -7.31 -8.29
N ASP A 104 17.91 -7.78 -7.05
CA ASP A 104 16.61 -7.93 -6.39
C ASP A 104 15.95 -6.56 -6.15
N VAL A 105 16.71 -5.59 -5.67
CA VAL A 105 16.25 -4.21 -5.48
C VAL A 105 15.86 -3.58 -6.82
N TRP A 106 16.64 -3.82 -7.87
CA TRP A 106 16.35 -3.29 -9.20
C TRP A 106 15.08 -3.89 -9.80
N ARG A 107 14.81 -5.18 -9.59
CA ARG A 107 13.54 -5.82 -9.96
C ARG A 107 12.35 -5.17 -9.27
N LEU A 108 12.49 -4.85 -7.97
CA LEU A 108 11.47 -4.10 -7.23
C LEU A 108 11.23 -2.71 -7.83
N VAL A 109 12.28 -1.96 -8.14
CA VAL A 109 12.16 -0.63 -8.77
C VAL A 109 11.44 -0.73 -10.12
N HIS A 110 11.78 -1.71 -10.94
CA HIS A 110 11.10 -1.95 -12.22
C HIS A 110 9.61 -2.31 -12.04
N PHE A 111 9.28 -3.14 -11.05
CA PHE A 111 7.89 -3.43 -10.70
C PHE A 111 7.14 -2.16 -10.29
N VAL A 112 7.74 -1.32 -9.43
CA VAL A 112 7.13 -0.05 -9.01
C VAL A 112 6.93 0.89 -10.20
N LYS A 113 7.85 0.91 -11.17
CA LYS A 113 7.68 1.64 -12.42
C LYS A 113 6.52 1.10 -13.25
N LYS A 114 6.31 -0.22 -13.30
CA LYS A 114 5.15 -0.81 -14.01
C LYS A 114 3.81 -0.35 -13.42
N LEU A 115 3.72 -0.14 -12.10
CA LEU A 115 2.49 0.39 -11.47
C LEU A 115 2.08 1.78 -12.00
N THR A 116 3.00 2.57 -12.56
CA THR A 116 2.67 3.87 -13.16
C THR A 116 2.09 3.73 -14.58
N VAL A 117 2.41 2.65 -15.28
CA VAL A 117 1.93 2.37 -16.63
C VAL A 117 0.46 1.98 -16.55
N GLU A 118 -0.42 2.85 -17.06
CA GLU A 118 -1.87 2.67 -16.96
C GLU A 118 -2.34 1.36 -17.55
N GLN A 119 -1.93 1.05 -18.78
CA GLN A 119 -2.32 -0.19 -19.46
C GLN A 119 -1.98 -1.42 -18.62
N TRP A 120 -0.72 -1.54 -18.18
CA TRP A 120 -0.26 -2.68 -17.38
C TRP A 120 -1.01 -2.78 -16.05
N ARG A 121 -1.21 -1.65 -15.35
CA ARG A 121 -1.94 -1.61 -14.08
C ARG A 121 -3.38 -2.07 -14.24
N MET A 122 -4.08 -1.61 -15.28
CA MET A 122 -5.49 -1.96 -15.51
C MET A 122 -5.65 -3.41 -15.98
N ASP A 123 -4.71 -3.94 -16.78
CA ASP A 123 -4.74 -5.35 -17.17
C ASP A 123 -4.49 -6.27 -15.97
N MET A 124 -3.51 -5.95 -15.12
CA MET A 124 -3.31 -6.67 -13.86
C MET A 124 -4.51 -6.54 -12.92
N TRP A 125 -5.15 -5.38 -12.86
CA TRP A 125 -6.33 -5.17 -12.02
C TRP A 125 -7.51 -6.05 -12.46
N ARG A 126 -7.79 -6.13 -13.76
CA ARG A 126 -8.84 -7.00 -14.30
C ARG A 126 -8.61 -8.47 -13.94
N GLU A 127 -7.36 -8.92 -14.01
CA GLU A 127 -7.00 -10.27 -13.61
C GLU A 127 -7.12 -10.50 -12.10
N PHE A 128 -6.78 -9.48 -11.29
CA PHE A 128 -6.97 -9.53 -9.84
C PHE A 128 -8.45 -9.62 -9.46
N GLU A 129 -9.30 -8.82 -10.11
CA GLU A 129 -10.74 -8.74 -9.83
C GLU A 129 -11.48 -10.06 -10.13
N LYS A 130 -11.00 -10.83 -11.12
CA LYS A 130 -11.50 -12.20 -11.37
C LYS A 130 -11.30 -13.13 -10.18
N VAL A 131 -10.21 -12.94 -9.43
CA VAL A 131 -9.85 -13.78 -8.26
C VAL A 131 -10.44 -13.21 -6.97
N TYR A 132 -10.49 -11.88 -6.86
CA TYR A 132 -10.95 -11.14 -5.68
C TYR A 132 -12.02 -10.10 -6.07
N PRO A 133 -13.26 -10.54 -6.33
CA PRO A 133 -14.33 -9.65 -6.80
C PRO A 133 -14.75 -8.63 -5.74
N GLY A 134 -15.32 -7.50 -6.19
CA GLY A 134 -15.90 -6.48 -5.32
C GLY A 134 -14.88 -5.64 -4.54
N LYS A 135 -13.60 -5.67 -4.93
CA LYS A 135 -12.56 -4.80 -4.38
C LYS A 135 -12.41 -3.54 -5.24
N THR A 136 -11.91 -2.47 -4.63
CA THR A 136 -11.60 -1.21 -5.32
C THR A 136 -10.09 -1.12 -5.58
N LEU A 137 -9.70 -0.53 -6.71
CA LEU A 137 -8.29 -0.41 -7.11
C LEU A 137 -7.52 0.53 -6.17
N SER A 138 -8.17 1.60 -5.72
CA SER A 138 -7.56 2.56 -4.82
C SER A 138 -8.57 3.10 -3.82
N CYS A 139 -8.10 3.41 -2.62
CA CYS A 139 -8.89 3.91 -1.51
C CYS A 139 -8.39 5.30 -1.10
N ASP A 140 -9.33 6.20 -0.82
CA ASP A 140 -9.03 7.44 -0.12
C ASP A 140 -8.82 7.12 1.37
N ILE A 141 -7.57 7.21 1.82
CA ILE A 141 -7.21 6.89 3.20
C ILE A 141 -7.85 7.89 4.17
N GLU A 142 -7.88 9.18 3.81
CA GLU A 142 -8.38 10.23 4.68
C GLU A 142 -9.90 10.10 4.86
N GLU A 143 -10.63 9.82 3.77
CA GLU A 143 -12.06 9.57 3.83
C GLU A 143 -12.38 8.36 4.72
N LEU A 144 -11.67 7.25 4.54
CA LEU A 144 -11.91 6.03 5.31
C LEU A 144 -11.54 6.19 6.79
N GLN A 145 -10.45 6.89 7.11
CA GLN A 145 -10.09 7.26 8.48
C GLN A 145 -11.15 8.17 9.11
N ALA A 146 -11.66 9.16 8.36
CA ALA A 146 -12.71 10.06 8.83
C ALA A 146 -14.06 9.33 9.04
N ARG A 147 -14.36 8.30 8.23
CA ARG A 147 -15.55 7.46 8.42
C ARG A 147 -15.44 6.55 9.63
N ALA A 148 -14.25 5.98 9.86
CA ALA A 148 -14.00 5.15 11.03
C ALA A 148 -14.05 5.93 12.35
N THR A 149 -13.65 7.21 12.34
CA THR A 149 -13.66 8.07 13.52
C THR A 149 -14.99 8.82 13.74
N ARG A 150 -15.81 9.04 12.70
CA ARG A 150 -17.13 9.70 12.78
C ARG A 150 -18.24 8.91 13.47
N LYS A 151 -18.08 7.60 13.65
CA LYS A 151 -19.08 6.75 14.35
C LYS A 151 -19.10 6.97 15.88
N ARG A 152 -18.56 8.09 16.39
CA ARG A 152 -18.43 8.39 17.81
C ARG A 152 -19.04 9.74 18.14
#